data_AF-A0A221NXC6-F1
#
_entry.id   AF-A0A221NXC6-F1
#
_cell.length_a   1.000
_cell.length_b   1.000
_cell.length_c   1.000
_cell.angle_alpha   90.00
_cell.angle_beta   90.00
_cell.angle_gamma   90.00
#
_symmetry.space_group_name_H-M   'P 1'
#
loop_
_entity.id
_entity.type
_entity.pdbx_description
1 polymer ?
#
loop_
_entity_poly.entity_id
_entity_poly.type
_entity_poly.pdbx_seq_one_letter_code
_entity_poly.pdbx_strand_id
1 'polypeptide(L)' 'MDIEQLMERLGRSGVTVIIKVDDERMAEGGEPWTVVMSGPAMGEQGFIRAESSNLDSCLEQALDRLRERRNDWEWLVDIS' A
#
# COMPACT_ATOMS: atom_id res chain seq x y z
N MET A 1 3.36 -12.71 -1.93
CA MET A 1 2.15 -11.93 -1.58
C MET A 1 0.93 -12.25 -2.44
N ASP A 2 -0.13 -12.75 -1.81
CA ASP A 2 -1.49 -12.80 -2.37
C ASP A 2 -2.16 -11.43 -2.19
N ILE A 3 -2.46 -10.74 -3.29
CA ILE A 3 -2.99 -9.38 -3.26
C ILE A 3 -4.43 -9.33 -2.73
N GLU A 4 -5.26 -10.33 -3.04
CA GLU A 4 -6.65 -10.38 -2.61
C GLU A 4 -6.71 -10.51 -1.09
N GLN A 5 -5.97 -11.47 -0.55
CA GLN A 5 -5.87 -11.68 0.90
C GLN A 5 -5.32 -10.44 1.61
N LEU A 6 -4.30 -9.77 1.05
CA LEU A 6 -3.78 -8.53 1.62
C LEU A 6 -4.88 -7.44 1.66
N MET A 7 -5.58 -7.22 0.54
CA MET A 7 -6.61 -6.20 0.45
C MET A 7 -7.75 -6.46 1.45
N GLU A 8 -8.18 -7.72 1.60
CA GLU A 8 -9.21 -8.09 2.56
C GLU A 8 -8.78 -7.79 4.00
N ARG A 9 -7.55 -8.15 4.38
CA ARG A 9 -7.04 -7.89 5.74
C ARG A 9 -6.90 -6.39 6.01
N LEU A 10 -6.36 -5.62 5.07
CA LEU A 10 -6.29 -4.15 5.17
C LEU A 10 -7.68 -3.52 5.34
N GLY A 11 -8.66 -3.96 4.54
CA GLY A 11 -10.04 -3.49 4.64
C GLY A 11 -10.68 -3.81 5.99
N ARG A 12 -10.51 -5.04 6.49
CA ARG A 12 -10.98 -5.45 7.83
C ARG A 12 -10.31 -4.66 8.96
N SER A 13 -9.07 -4.24 8.76
CA SER A 13 -8.34 -3.38 9.69
C SER A 13 -8.71 -1.89 9.57
N GLY A 14 -9.66 -1.50 8.72
CA GLY A 14 -10.08 -0.10 8.59
C GLY A 14 -9.15 0.74 7.72
N VAL A 15 -8.42 0.10 6.80
CA VAL A 15 -7.59 0.75 5.79
C VAL A 15 -8.26 0.65 4.42
N THR A 16 -8.53 1.80 3.81
CA THR A 16 -8.91 1.92 2.40
C THR A 16 -7.65 1.91 1.55
N VAL A 17 -7.61 1.06 0.53
CA VAL A 17 -6.47 0.91 -0.38
C VAL A 17 -6.88 1.24 -1.82
N ILE A 18 -6.05 2.02 -2.51
CA ILE A 18 -6.13 2.21 -3.96
C ILE A 18 -4.79 1.77 -4.56
N ILE A 19 -4.86 0.89 -5.55
CA ILE A 19 -3.73 0.51 -6.39
C ILE A 19 -4.07 0.96 -7.81
N LYS A 20 -3.17 1.73 -8.43
CA LYS A 20 -3.33 2.23 -9.78
C LYS A 20 -2.05 1.98 -10.57
N VAL A 21 -2.21 1.70 -11.86
CA VAL A 21 -1.17 1.83 -12.88
C VAL A 21 -1.57 2.95 -13.83
N ASP A 22 -0.63 3.86 -14.10
CA ASP A 22 -0.80 5.03 -14.95
C ASP A 22 -0.13 4.80 -16.31
N ASP A 23 -0.90 4.80 -17.40
CA ASP A 23 -0.41 4.43 -18.73
C ASP A 23 0.49 5.51 -19.35
N GLU A 24 0.20 6.78 -19.12
CA GLU A 24 1.04 7.90 -19.57
C GLU A 24 2.43 7.82 -18.93
N ARG A 25 2.49 7.64 -17.60
CA ARG A 25 3.78 7.45 -16.89
C ARG A 25 4.51 6.18 -17.30
N MET A 26 3.77 5.13 -17.69
CA MET A 26 4.36 3.90 -18.19
C MET A 26 4.99 4.11 -19.57
N ALA A 27 4.33 4.83 -20.47
CA ALA A 27 4.85 5.18 -21.78
C ALA A 27 6.09 6.07 -21.71
N GLU A 28 6.19 6.92 -20.69
CA GLU A 28 7.34 7.79 -20.42
C GLU A 28 8.51 7.07 -19.69
N GLY A 29 8.33 5.81 -19.28
CA GLY A 29 9.36 5.03 -18.57
C GLY A 29 9.60 5.48 -17.12
N GLY A 30 8.62 6.14 -16.50
CA GLY A 30 8.68 6.61 -15.12
C GLY A 30 8.27 5.55 -14.08
N GLU A 31 7.65 6.02 -12.99
CA GLU A 31 7.08 5.16 -11.94
C GLU A 31 5.54 5.13 -12.08
N PRO A 32 4.96 4.19 -12.84
CA PRO A 32 3.53 4.21 -13.17
C PRO A 32 2.65 3.61 -12.08
N TRP A 33 3.21 2.81 -11.17
CA TRP A 33 2.46 2.21 -10.08
C TRP A 33 2.30 3.19 -8.94
N THR A 34 1.09 3.25 -8.39
CA THR A 34 0.78 4.05 -7.21
C THR A 34 -0.05 3.23 -6.24
N VAL A 35 0.37 3.21 -4.97
CA VAL A 35 -0.41 2.66 -3.86
C VAL A 35 -0.76 3.80 -2.91
N VAL A 36 -2.05 3.96 -2.61
CA VAL A 36 -2.54 4.89 -1.59
C VAL A 36 -3.27 4.10 -0.51
N MET A 37 -2.92 4.36 0.76
CA MET A 37 -3.61 3.81 1.93
C MET A 37 -4.14 4.94 2.80
N SER A 38 -5.41 4.89 3.19
CA SER A 38 -6.06 5.89 4.04
C SER A 38 -7.07 5.22 4.97
N GLY A 39 -7.69 6.00 5.87
CA GLY A 39 -8.74 5.50 6.76
C GLY A 39 -8.44 5.69 8.25
N PRO A 40 -9.39 5.35 9.14
CA PRO A 40 -9.26 5.58 10.58
C PRO A 40 -8.09 4.85 11.22
N ALA A 41 -7.70 3.68 10.68
CA ALA A 41 -6.54 2.92 11.16
C ALA A 41 -5.19 3.53 10.75
N MET A 42 -5.19 4.69 10.11
CA MET A 42 -3.97 5.42 9.76
C MET A 42 -3.55 6.43 10.85
N GLY A 43 -4.35 6.58 11.92
CA GLY A 43 -4.13 7.52 13.02
C GLY A 43 -4.29 8.98 12.59
N GLU A 44 -3.82 9.93 13.42
CA GLU A 44 -3.83 11.36 13.08
C GLU A 44 -2.92 11.70 11.89
N GLN A 45 -1.98 10.82 11.56
CA GLN A 45 -0.99 11.01 10.49
C GLN A 45 -1.52 10.58 9.11
N GLY A 46 -2.59 11.18 8.60
CA GLY A 46 -2.93 11.19 7.16
C GLY A 46 -2.84 9.85 6.40
N PHE A 47 -2.60 9.92 5.08
CA PHE A 47 -2.52 8.76 4.17
C PHE A 47 -1.07 8.31 3.91
N ILE A 48 -0.87 7.07 3.43
CA ILE A 48 0.39 6.63 2.79
C ILE A 48 0.21 6.74 1.28
N ARG A 49 1.22 7.24 0.58
CA ARG A 49 1.35 7.14 -0.87
C ARG A 49 2.74 6.65 -1.25
N ALA A 50 2.80 5.56 -1.99
CA ALA A 50 4.03 5.06 -2.60
C ALA A 50 3.88 5.04 -4.12
N GLU A 51 4.98 5.27 -4.82
CA GLU A 51 5.09 5.17 -6.28
C GLU A 51 6.32 4.30 -6.60
N SER A 52 6.24 3.50 -7.66
CA SER A 52 7.37 2.70 -8.12
C SER A 52 7.23 2.29 -9.59
N SER A 53 8.31 1.76 -10.16
CA SER A 53 8.37 1.22 -11.52
C SER A 53 7.59 -0.11 -11.68
N ASN A 54 7.35 -0.84 -10.58
CA ASN A 54 6.62 -2.09 -10.56
C ASN A 54 5.72 -2.23 -9.32
N LEU A 55 4.72 -3.11 -9.40
CA LEU A 55 3.73 -3.31 -8.35
C LEU A 55 4.35 -3.79 -7.03
N ASP A 56 5.23 -4.77 -7.07
CA ASP A 56 5.81 -5.40 -5.88
C ASP A 56 6.58 -4.38 -5.04
N SER A 57 7.49 -3.64 -5.67
CA SER A 57 8.25 -2.57 -5.01
C SER A 57 7.33 -1.45 -4.49
N CYS A 58 6.26 -1.12 -5.22
CA CYS A 58 5.29 -0.13 -4.77
C CYS A 58 4.54 -0.57 -3.51
N LEU A 59 4.15 -1.85 -3.45
CA LEU A 59 3.48 -2.45 -2.30
C LEU A 59 4.42 -2.59 -1.11
N GLU A 60 5.65 -3.09 -1.31
CA GLU A 60 6.66 -3.19 -0.27
C GLU A 60 6.90 -1.83 0.40
N GLN A 61 7.12 -0.78 -0.39
CA GLN A 61 7.30 0.58 0.14
C GLN A 61 6.07 1.07 0.94
N ALA A 62 4.86 0.77 0.48
CA ALA A 62 3.65 1.17 1.19
C ALA A 62 3.48 0.39 2.51
N LEU A 63 3.77 -0.91 2.50
CA LEU A 63 3.66 -1.78 3.67
C LEU A 63 4.75 -1.49 4.70
N ASP A 64 5.97 -1.17 4.28
CA ASP A 64 7.04 -0.74 5.19
C ASP A 64 6.65 0.54 5.93
N ARG A 65 6.13 1.53 5.20
CA ARG A 65 5.59 2.76 5.82
C ARG A 65 4.38 2.50 6.71
N LEU A 66 3.60 1.45 6.44
CA LEU A 66 2.48 1.06 7.30
C LEU A 66 2.98 0.44 8.60
N ARG A 67 3.99 -0.44 8.54
CA ARG A 67 4.64 -1.07 9.71
C ARG A 67 5.25 -0.05 10.66
N GLU A 68 5.73 1.08 10.15
CA GLU A 68 6.26 2.19 10.96
C GLU A 68 5.17 2.93 11.77
N ARG A 69 3.89 2.80 11.40
CA ARG A 69 2.80 3.46 12.12
C ARG A 69 2.47 2.69 13.39
N ARG A 70 2.23 3.41 14.50
CA ARG A 70 1.80 2.82 15.78
C ARG A 70 0.38 2.26 15.69
N ASN A 71 0.24 1.03 15.23
CA ASN A 71 -0.96 0.20 15.30
C ASN A 71 -0.55 -1.29 15.33
N ASP A 72 -1.47 -2.17 15.73
CA ASP A 72 -1.27 -3.62 15.79
C ASP A 72 -1.22 -4.22 14.37
N TRP A 73 -0.09 -4.02 13.69
CA TRP A 73 0.21 -4.57 12.37
C TRP A 73 0.97 -5.90 12.42
N GLU A 74 0.93 -6.60 13.55
CA GLU A 74 1.67 -7.86 13.76
C GLU A 74 1.33 -8.93 12.71
N TRP A 75 0.16 -8.86 12.08
CA TRP A 75 -0.22 -9.76 11.01
C TRP A 75 0.47 -9.50 9.65
N LEU A 76 1.15 -8.36 9.48
CA LEU A 76 1.88 -8.03 8.25
C LEU A 76 3.15 -8.84 8.05
N VAL A 77 3.65 -9.56 9.07
CA VAL A 77 4.77 -10.50 8.90
C VAL A 77 4.35 -11.81 8.20
N ASP A 78 3.05 -12.13 8.20
CA ASP A 78 2.54 -13.38 7.60
C ASP A 78 2.32 -13.27 6.08
N ILE A 79 2.53 -12.09 5.46
CA ILE A 79 2.11 -11.80 4.08
C ILE A 79 3.30 -11.79 3.08
N SER A 80 4.52 -12.17 3.48
CA SER A 80 5.66 -12.27 2.56
C SER A 80 5.42 -13.25 1.42
#